data_AF-A0A956LL86-F1
#
_entry.id   AF-A0A956LL86-F1
#
_cell.length_a   1.000
_cell.length_b   1.000
_cell.length_c   1.000
_cell.angle_alpha   90.00
_cell.angle_beta   90.00
_cell.angle_gamma   90.00
#
_symmetry.space_group_name_H-M   'P 1'
#
loop_
_entity.id
_entity.type
_entity.pdbx_description
1 polymer ?
#
loop_
_entity_poly.entity_id
_entity_poly.type
_entity_poly.pdbx_seq_one_letter_code
_entity_poly.pdbx_strand_id
1 'polypeptide(L)'
;MRENHLSLPMLALGLGGLLMLGCSGDDGSSATESTDSNAAASNGITITSTSGSTGMNTLDPSTTQAMKFDMGDSGNTGPIGPGCGGDSVCNQVDVLFVIDNSGTMGEEQINLAQNFPGLIQKLQDLEDTNGEKINPDVNIMVTTTDFGHPLCDPFEKPDYEPAKGAPITTPCTERLERFTGLTQPPTVIPEACTSFCTNPTAPSDPYIHFNISGTNVPGDDLGMALSCIGPQGIDGCGMEAPLESMLQALNPSKPWNDGTDGNFLRPGALLALVLVTDEADCSVKAPDGYDYFDPTKKDDPAVNQFWATNPENNNKEPTSAVCWLAGVNCTDANLDGEYESCVGEDNGVLHDKTRYIDYIKNVLIKQQNKDVVMLGILGVPLVTAYNPDPPYEPIAGGVKSLVYRDWIDGAYPAGDILPGDADNAAKKQFLFGIGPGCTGEDGQGGFTGQAIPPVRVKEVCESLNVEDNPDTPGYDETQIRCCIESICSTDFSPAIDCLAGLLTSTLPPVG
;
A
#
# COMPACT_ATOMS: atom_id res chain seq x y z
N MET A 1 27.35 40.60 -20.31
CA MET A 1 28.58 39.94 -19.83
C MET A 1 28.84 40.35 -18.39
N ARG A 2 28.32 39.58 -17.46
CA ARG A 2 28.74 39.53 -16.06
C ARG A 2 28.29 38.17 -15.54
N GLU A 3 29.25 37.28 -15.40
CA GLU A 3 29.12 35.96 -14.82
C GLU A 3 28.88 36.13 -13.32
N ASN A 4 27.82 35.51 -12.80
CA ASN A 4 27.62 35.29 -11.37
C ASN A 4 27.63 33.78 -11.17
N HIS A 5 28.75 33.26 -10.68
CA HIS A 5 28.85 31.92 -10.11
C HIS A 5 28.08 31.91 -8.78
N LEU A 6 26.89 31.30 -8.77
CA LEU A 6 26.24 30.83 -7.55
C LEU A 6 26.76 29.41 -7.28
N SER A 7 27.52 29.25 -6.20
CA SER A 7 27.84 27.93 -5.65
C SER A 7 26.63 27.46 -4.84
N LEU A 8 25.87 26.51 -5.38
CA LEU A 8 24.81 25.80 -4.65
C LEU A 8 25.45 24.79 -3.67
N PRO A 9 24.91 24.61 -2.44
CA PRO A 9 25.31 23.51 -1.59
C PRO A 9 24.74 22.20 -2.15
N MET A 10 25.59 21.19 -2.31
CA MET A 10 25.20 19.80 -2.54
C MET A 10 24.34 19.35 -1.36
N LEU A 11 23.06 19.07 -1.60
CA LEU A 11 22.24 18.26 -0.71
C LEU A 11 22.76 16.83 -0.84
N ALA A 12 23.32 16.28 0.23
CA ALA A 12 23.75 14.89 0.28
C ALA A 12 22.51 14.01 0.43
N LEU A 13 21.97 13.51 -0.69
CA LEU A 13 21.23 12.25 -0.66
C LEU A 13 22.25 11.16 -0.26
N GLY A 14 21.93 10.41 0.80
CA GLY A 14 22.80 9.40 1.41
C GLY A 14 23.41 8.47 0.37
N LEU A 15 24.75 8.33 0.44
CA LEU A 15 25.51 7.40 -0.38
C LEU A 15 25.35 5.99 0.19
N GLY A 16 24.80 5.07 -0.61
CA GLY A 16 24.80 3.63 -0.34
C GLY A 16 24.96 2.85 -1.64
N GLY A 17 26.16 2.85 -2.21
CA GLY A 17 26.47 2.10 -3.45
C GLY A 17 27.03 0.72 -3.14
N LEU A 18 26.25 -0.33 -3.39
CA LEU A 18 26.66 -1.73 -3.30
C LEU A 18 27.52 -2.11 -4.52
N LEU A 19 28.76 -2.56 -4.30
CA LEU A 19 29.67 -3.06 -5.34
C LEU A 19 29.66 -4.59 -5.34
N MET A 20 28.95 -5.20 -6.29
CA MET A 20 29.03 -6.65 -6.53
C MET A 20 30.07 -6.98 -7.60
N LEU A 21 31.04 -7.82 -7.22
CA LEU A 21 32.06 -8.41 -8.11
C LEU A 21 31.53 -9.71 -8.73
N GLY A 22 31.17 -9.69 -10.01
CA GLY A 22 30.81 -10.88 -10.77
C GLY A 22 32.03 -11.62 -11.33
N CYS A 23 32.20 -12.89 -10.93
CA CYS A 23 33.12 -13.83 -11.58
C CYS A 23 32.41 -14.55 -12.75
N SER A 24 32.94 -14.40 -13.96
CA SER A 24 32.52 -15.17 -15.14
C SER A 24 33.12 -16.57 -15.17
N GLY A 25 32.30 -17.56 -15.53
CA GLY A 25 32.71 -18.90 -15.91
C GLY A 25 31.78 -19.43 -17.01
N ASP A 26 32.38 -19.75 -18.16
CA ASP A 26 31.80 -20.11 -19.45
C ASP A 26 31.50 -21.63 -19.57
N ASP A 27 30.87 -21.98 -20.69
CA ASP A 27 30.72 -23.28 -21.37
C ASP A 27 29.36 -24.02 -21.32
N GLY A 28 28.65 -23.98 -22.47
CA GLY A 28 28.70 -25.15 -23.35
C GLY A 28 27.42 -25.92 -23.73
N SER A 29 26.79 -25.48 -24.82
CA SER A 29 26.43 -26.29 -26.02
C SER A 29 25.21 -27.25 -26.09
N SER A 30 24.37 -26.94 -27.10
CA SER A 30 23.92 -27.80 -28.23
C SER A 30 22.57 -28.56 -28.21
N ALA A 31 21.73 -28.17 -29.20
CA ALA A 31 20.90 -28.97 -30.13
C ALA A 31 19.82 -29.93 -29.55
N THR A 32 18.64 -30.13 -30.13
CA THR A 32 18.29 -30.29 -31.56
C THR A 32 16.75 -30.29 -31.71
N GLU A 33 16.27 -30.00 -32.93
CA GLU A 33 14.89 -30.11 -33.44
C GLU A 33 14.27 -31.51 -33.31
N SER A 34 12.93 -31.58 -33.21
CA SER A 34 12.11 -32.45 -34.07
C SER A 34 10.63 -32.10 -34.00
N THR A 35 10.07 -31.77 -35.17
CA THR A 35 8.66 -31.81 -35.56
C THR A 35 8.01 -33.18 -35.32
N ASP A 36 6.72 -33.21 -34.96
CA ASP A 36 5.73 -33.92 -35.79
C ASP A 36 4.27 -33.58 -35.47
N SER A 37 3.54 -33.41 -36.56
CA SER A 37 2.11 -33.20 -36.76
C SER A 37 1.20 -34.32 -36.27
N ASN A 38 -0.05 -33.99 -35.92
CA ASN A 38 -1.22 -34.74 -36.40
C ASN A 38 -2.55 -33.97 -36.27
N ALA A 39 -3.31 -34.02 -37.36
CA ALA A 39 -4.65 -33.48 -37.53
C ALA A 39 -5.71 -34.60 -37.53
N ALA A 40 -6.90 -34.32 -36.99
CA ALA A 40 -8.20 -34.96 -37.33
C ALA A 40 -9.31 -34.12 -36.66
N ALA A 41 -10.15 -33.34 -37.35
CA ALA A 41 -11.25 -33.68 -38.27
C ALA A 41 -12.57 -34.14 -37.58
N SER A 42 -13.55 -33.23 -37.62
CA SER A 42 -14.98 -33.39 -37.96
C SER A 42 -15.99 -34.01 -36.98
N ASN A 43 -17.00 -33.21 -36.60
CA ASN A 43 -18.47 -33.39 -36.72
C ASN A 43 -19.13 -32.46 -35.67
N GLY A 44 -20.05 -31.53 -35.93
CA GLY A 44 -21.07 -31.44 -36.97
C GLY A 44 -22.42 -31.91 -36.43
N ILE A 45 -23.15 -31.09 -35.65
CA ILE A 45 -24.60 -31.24 -35.39
C ILE A 45 -25.26 -29.85 -35.33
N THR A 46 -26.27 -29.67 -36.19
CA THR A 46 -27.18 -28.53 -36.30
C THR A 46 -28.51 -28.91 -35.65
N ILE A 47 -29.09 -28.03 -34.81
CA ILE A 47 -30.52 -28.07 -34.49
C ILE A 47 -31.08 -26.63 -34.52
N THR A 48 -32.07 -26.43 -35.39
CA THR A 48 -32.90 -25.23 -35.55
C THR A 48 -34.33 -25.52 -35.08
N SER A 49 -34.97 -24.58 -34.37
CA SER A 49 -36.42 -24.34 -34.46
C SER A 49 -36.81 -22.93 -33.97
N THR A 50 -37.83 -22.38 -34.62
CA THR A 50 -38.23 -20.98 -34.83
C THR A 50 -39.34 -20.41 -33.91
N SER A 51 -39.21 -19.11 -33.60
CA SER A 51 -40.14 -17.95 -33.71
C SER A 51 -41.55 -17.85 -33.08
N GLY A 52 -41.80 -16.65 -32.49
CA GLY A 52 -43.03 -15.82 -32.57
C GLY A 52 -43.71 -15.49 -31.23
N SER A 53 -44.40 -14.37 -30.96
CA SER A 53 -44.44 -12.95 -31.38
C SER A 53 -45.59 -12.25 -30.58
N THR A 54 -45.47 -10.93 -30.35
CA THR A 54 -46.54 -9.88 -30.22
C THR A 54 -47.43 -9.72 -28.97
N GLY A 55 -47.55 -8.46 -28.50
CA GLY A 55 -48.75 -7.93 -27.84
C GLY A 55 -48.54 -6.66 -26.98
N MET A 56 -49.10 -5.52 -27.39
CA MET A 56 -48.95 -4.15 -26.83
C MET A 56 -50.31 -3.55 -26.41
N ASN A 57 -50.29 -2.56 -25.49
CA ASN A 57 -51.15 -1.34 -25.37
C ASN A 57 -51.85 -1.12 -24.00
N THR A 58 -51.60 0.02 -23.33
CA THR A 58 -52.49 1.23 -23.26
C THR A 58 -52.13 2.17 -22.08
N LEU A 59 -52.45 3.46 -22.25
CA LEU A 59 -52.07 4.65 -21.47
C LEU A 59 -53.20 5.17 -20.54
N ASP A 60 -52.83 5.73 -19.36
CA ASP A 60 -53.30 6.92 -18.56
C ASP A 60 -54.83 7.29 -18.45
N PRO A 61 -55.40 7.93 -17.38
CA PRO A 61 -54.87 9.07 -16.60
C PRO A 61 -55.10 9.20 -15.07
N SER A 62 -54.14 9.90 -14.44
CA SER A 62 -54.21 10.82 -13.29
C SER A 62 -55.18 10.58 -12.11
N THR A 63 -54.68 10.58 -10.87
CA THR A 63 -55.06 11.56 -9.82
C THR A 63 -54.24 11.37 -8.53
N THR A 64 -53.70 12.48 -8.05
CA THR A 64 -53.05 12.66 -6.75
C THR A 64 -54.03 12.48 -5.59
N GLN A 65 -53.71 11.64 -4.60
CA GLN A 65 -53.83 11.97 -3.16
C GLN A 65 -53.44 10.81 -2.22
N ALA A 66 -52.67 11.18 -1.19
CA ALA A 66 -52.56 10.56 0.13
C ALA A 66 -52.02 9.11 0.21
N MET A 67 -50.68 8.97 0.24
CA MET A 67 -50.07 7.77 0.81
C MET A 67 -50.20 7.82 2.34
N LYS A 68 -50.99 6.87 2.83
CA LYS A 68 -51.34 6.63 4.22
C LYS A 68 -50.24 5.78 4.85
N PHE A 69 -49.66 6.29 5.93
CA PHE A 69 -48.74 5.59 6.82
C PHE A 69 -49.46 4.36 7.43
N ASP A 70 -48.92 3.16 7.20
CA ASP A 70 -49.31 1.95 7.94
C ASP A 70 -48.09 1.50 8.76
N MET A 71 -48.30 1.38 10.07
CA MET A 71 -47.30 1.10 11.08
C MET A 71 -47.59 -0.32 11.56
N GLY A 72 -46.88 -1.28 10.97
CA GLY A 72 -46.95 -2.70 11.32
C GLY A 72 -46.01 -3.03 12.49
N ASP A 73 -46.61 -3.64 13.51
CA ASP A 73 -46.10 -3.98 14.82
C ASP A 73 -44.85 -4.91 14.82
N SER A 74 -44.06 -4.80 15.88
CA SER A 74 -42.71 -5.32 16.04
C SER A 74 -42.70 -6.79 16.47
N GLY A 75 -42.07 -7.65 15.66
CA GLY A 75 -41.57 -8.97 16.07
C GLY A 75 -40.06 -8.92 16.25
N ASN A 76 -39.60 -8.97 17.50
CA ASN A 76 -38.20 -8.95 17.89
C ASN A 76 -37.44 -10.22 17.43
N THR A 77 -36.57 -10.08 16.44
CA THR A 77 -35.34 -10.86 16.24
C THR A 77 -34.23 -9.84 15.92
N GLY A 78 -33.07 -9.95 16.57
CA GLY A 78 -31.98 -8.96 16.61
C GLY A 78 -31.42 -8.50 15.25
N PRO A 79 -30.40 -7.63 15.22
CA PRO A 79 -29.84 -7.12 13.98
C PRO A 79 -29.31 -8.31 13.14
N ILE A 80 -30.06 -8.63 12.09
CA ILE A 80 -29.63 -9.52 11.03
C ILE A 80 -28.52 -8.76 10.31
N GLY A 81 -27.27 -9.19 10.48
CA GLY A 81 -26.16 -8.79 9.61
C GLY A 81 -26.53 -9.07 8.14
N PRO A 82 -25.94 -8.37 7.16
CA PRO A 82 -26.39 -8.43 5.78
C PRO A 82 -26.24 -9.86 5.22
N GLY A 83 -27.33 -10.63 5.29
CA GLY A 83 -27.46 -11.94 4.68
C GLY A 83 -27.72 -11.76 3.19
N CYS A 84 -26.92 -12.44 2.38
CA CYS A 84 -26.98 -12.42 0.93
C CYS A 84 -28.28 -13.05 0.44
N GLY A 85 -29.04 -12.29 -0.32
CA GLY A 85 -30.18 -12.80 -1.06
C GLY A 85 -30.05 -12.35 -2.51
N GLY A 86 -29.72 -13.27 -3.41
CA GLY A 86 -30.01 -13.22 -4.85
C GLY A 86 -29.39 -12.13 -5.73
N ASP A 87 -28.86 -11.03 -5.18
CA ASP A 87 -28.27 -9.92 -5.93
C ASP A 87 -26.74 -9.93 -5.76
N SER A 88 -26.01 -9.83 -6.88
CA SER A 88 -24.55 -9.96 -7.07
C SER A 88 -23.67 -8.91 -6.36
N VAL A 89 -24.08 -8.41 -5.19
CA VAL A 89 -23.39 -7.35 -4.42
C VAL A 89 -22.56 -7.95 -3.29
N CYS A 90 -22.83 -9.20 -2.88
CA CYS A 90 -22.21 -9.84 -1.72
C CYS A 90 -20.79 -10.40 -1.93
N ASN A 91 -20.29 -10.41 -3.15
CA ASN A 91 -18.98 -10.99 -3.50
C ASN A 91 -18.02 -9.95 -4.09
N GLN A 92 -18.34 -8.66 -3.98
CA GLN A 92 -17.53 -7.58 -4.53
C GLN A 92 -16.40 -7.20 -3.57
N VAL A 93 -15.17 -7.20 -4.09
CA VAL A 93 -13.96 -6.83 -3.34
C VAL A 93 -13.16 -5.80 -4.14
N ASP A 94 -12.89 -4.65 -3.54
CA ASP A 94 -11.99 -3.63 -4.09
C ASP A 94 -10.69 -3.66 -3.28
N VAL A 95 -9.55 -3.84 -3.94
CA VAL A 95 -8.22 -3.87 -3.30
C VAL A 95 -7.40 -2.70 -3.82
N LEU A 96 -6.96 -1.81 -2.93
CA LEU A 96 -6.09 -0.69 -3.25
C LEU A 96 -4.68 -0.96 -2.71
N PHE A 97 -3.71 -1.05 -3.61
CA PHE A 97 -2.29 -1.02 -3.27
C PHE A 97 -1.75 0.40 -3.38
N VAL A 98 -1.15 0.89 -2.30
CA VAL A 98 -0.37 2.14 -2.28
C VAL A 98 1.06 1.75 -1.92
N ILE A 99 1.93 1.78 -2.93
CA ILE A 99 3.27 1.20 -2.86
C ILE A 99 4.31 2.31 -2.90
N ASP A 100 5.21 2.27 -1.94
CA ASP A 100 6.35 3.17 -1.86
C ASP A 100 7.33 2.96 -3.01
N ASN A 101 7.71 4.09 -3.62
CA ASN A 101 8.59 4.14 -4.76
C ASN A 101 9.84 4.98 -4.50
N SER A 102 10.18 5.17 -3.22
CA SER A 102 11.43 5.77 -2.76
C SER A 102 12.65 4.90 -3.11
N GLY A 103 13.83 5.50 -2.97
CA GLY A 103 15.10 4.89 -3.38
C GLY A 103 15.50 3.60 -2.68
N THR A 104 14.92 3.32 -1.50
CA THR A 104 15.26 2.18 -0.65
C THR A 104 14.41 0.95 -0.93
N MET A 105 13.24 1.11 -1.56
CA MET A 105 12.23 0.07 -1.79
C MET A 105 12.56 -1.03 -2.81
N GLY A 106 13.80 -1.09 -3.32
CA GLY A 106 14.15 -1.95 -4.43
C GLY A 106 14.00 -3.45 -4.12
N GLU A 107 14.55 -3.89 -2.99
CA GLU A 107 14.52 -5.30 -2.57
C GLU A 107 13.12 -5.68 -2.06
N GLU A 108 12.43 -4.76 -1.39
CA GLU A 108 11.06 -4.90 -0.92
C GLU A 108 10.10 -5.10 -2.10
N GLN A 109 10.29 -4.34 -3.20
CA GLN A 109 9.50 -4.52 -4.42
C GLN A 109 9.80 -5.85 -5.14
N ILE A 110 11.03 -6.39 -5.06
CA ILE A 110 11.34 -7.75 -5.52
C ILE A 110 10.49 -8.76 -4.73
N ASN A 111 10.52 -8.68 -3.40
CA ASN A 111 9.77 -9.59 -2.53
C ASN A 111 8.25 -9.47 -2.72
N LEU A 112 7.75 -8.26 -2.95
CA LEU A 112 6.36 -8.01 -3.27
C LEU A 112 5.97 -8.61 -4.63
N ALA A 113 6.79 -8.38 -5.66
CA ALA A 113 6.54 -8.88 -7.00
C ALA A 113 6.50 -10.40 -7.07
N GLN A 114 7.38 -11.08 -6.33
CA GLN A 114 7.41 -12.53 -6.19
C GLN A 114 6.09 -13.11 -5.66
N ASN A 115 5.37 -12.34 -4.83
CA ASN A 115 4.23 -12.79 -4.06
C ASN A 115 2.88 -12.51 -4.74
N PHE A 116 2.83 -11.62 -5.75
CA PHE A 116 1.59 -11.26 -6.45
C PHE A 116 0.82 -12.44 -7.09
N PRO A 117 1.47 -13.43 -7.75
CA PRO A 117 0.73 -14.58 -8.27
C PRO A 117 0.00 -15.37 -7.16
N GLY A 118 0.63 -15.50 -5.98
CA GLY A 118 0.03 -16.16 -4.83
C GLY A 118 -1.17 -15.39 -4.26
N LEU A 119 -1.08 -14.05 -4.25
CA LEU A 119 -2.22 -13.20 -3.88
C LEU A 119 -3.41 -13.39 -4.82
N ILE A 120 -3.18 -13.37 -6.14
CA ILE A 120 -4.25 -13.55 -7.12
C ILE A 120 -4.93 -14.91 -6.94
N GLN A 121 -4.15 -15.97 -6.70
CA GLN A 121 -4.70 -17.29 -6.42
C GLN A 121 -5.60 -17.28 -5.18
N LYS A 122 -5.16 -16.65 -4.08
CA LYS A 122 -5.97 -16.53 -2.85
C LYS A 122 -7.24 -15.71 -3.05
N LEU A 123 -7.17 -14.64 -3.84
CA LEU A 123 -8.35 -13.85 -4.19
C LEU A 123 -9.33 -14.68 -5.03
N GLN A 124 -8.86 -15.47 -5.99
CA GLN A 124 -9.73 -16.35 -6.79
C GLN A 124 -10.35 -17.48 -5.97
N ASP A 125 -9.65 -17.95 -4.94
CA ASP A 125 -10.07 -19.03 -4.06
C ASP A 125 -10.77 -18.55 -2.78
N LEU A 126 -11.20 -17.28 -2.69
CA LEU A 126 -11.91 -16.79 -1.51
C LEU A 126 -13.14 -17.65 -1.20
N GLU A 127 -13.22 -18.02 0.07
CA GLU A 127 -14.34 -18.73 0.68
C GLU A 127 -15.06 -17.81 1.65
N ASP A 128 -16.34 -18.08 1.88
CA ASP A 128 -17.11 -17.45 2.95
C ASP A 128 -16.81 -18.08 4.31
N THR A 129 -17.49 -17.60 5.35
CA THR A 129 -17.37 -18.13 6.72
C THR A 129 -17.85 -19.59 6.89
N ASN A 130 -18.53 -20.17 5.89
CA ASN A 130 -18.93 -21.58 5.88
C ASN A 130 -17.96 -22.48 5.08
N GLY A 131 -16.93 -21.91 4.44
CA GLY A 131 -16.00 -22.63 3.58
C GLY A 131 -16.52 -22.88 2.16
N GLU A 132 -17.51 -22.10 1.70
CA GLU A 132 -18.01 -22.17 0.34
C GLU A 132 -17.35 -21.11 -0.55
N LYS A 133 -16.92 -21.50 -1.76
CA LYS A 133 -16.32 -20.57 -2.72
C LYS A 133 -17.31 -19.48 -3.14
N ILE A 134 -16.91 -18.22 -3.01
CA ILE A 134 -17.81 -17.08 -3.28
C ILE A 134 -17.76 -16.56 -4.72
N ASN A 135 -16.81 -17.03 -5.54
CA ASN A 135 -16.53 -16.53 -6.89
C ASN A 135 -16.47 -15.00 -6.92
N PRO A 136 -15.45 -14.38 -6.31
CA PRO A 136 -15.47 -12.95 -6.04
C PRO A 136 -15.41 -12.11 -7.32
N ASP A 137 -16.02 -10.93 -7.23
CA ASP A 137 -16.00 -9.88 -8.23
C ASP A 137 -14.99 -8.81 -7.78
N VAL A 138 -13.76 -8.88 -8.29
CA VAL A 138 -12.61 -8.18 -7.72
C VAL A 138 -12.13 -7.04 -8.62
N ASN A 139 -11.87 -5.88 -8.01
CA ASN A 139 -11.08 -4.80 -8.58
C ASN A 139 -9.76 -4.65 -7.82
N ILE A 140 -8.63 -4.53 -8.51
CA ILE A 140 -7.32 -4.26 -7.89
C ILE A 140 -6.70 -3.02 -8.54
N MET A 141 -6.55 -1.95 -7.76
CA MET A 141 -5.90 -0.71 -8.17
C MET A 141 -4.53 -0.60 -7.51
N VAL A 142 -3.54 -0.13 -8.26
CA VAL A 142 -2.19 0.14 -7.76
C VAL A 142 -1.88 1.62 -7.96
N THR A 143 -1.31 2.26 -6.94
CA THR A 143 -0.79 3.63 -6.97
C THR A 143 0.47 3.72 -6.11
N THR A 144 1.09 4.90 -6.08
CA THR A 144 2.30 5.16 -5.27
C THR A 144 1.98 5.91 -3.98
N THR A 145 2.89 5.89 -3.02
CA THR A 145 2.82 6.78 -1.85
C THR A 145 3.24 8.22 -2.19
N ASP A 146 3.97 8.43 -3.29
CA ASP A 146 4.44 9.75 -3.72
C ASP A 146 3.31 10.72 -4.08
N PHE A 147 3.20 11.78 -3.28
CA PHE A 147 2.24 12.87 -3.44
C PHE A 147 2.86 14.16 -4.03
N GLY A 148 4.13 14.12 -4.38
CA GLY A 148 4.96 15.25 -4.77
C GLY A 148 5.34 16.14 -3.59
N HIS A 149 6.57 16.64 -3.59
CA HIS A 149 7.06 17.44 -2.48
C HIS A 149 8.15 18.44 -2.91
N PRO A 150 8.09 19.73 -2.51
CA PRO A 150 9.04 20.76 -2.99
C PRO A 150 10.52 20.49 -2.72
N LEU A 151 10.85 19.69 -1.71
CA LEU A 151 12.24 19.25 -1.47
C LEU A 151 12.76 18.26 -2.53
N CYS A 152 11.86 17.55 -3.21
CA CYS A 152 12.15 16.58 -4.24
C CYS A 152 12.18 17.21 -5.63
N ASP A 153 11.41 18.27 -5.90
CA ASP A 153 11.33 18.96 -7.20
C ASP A 153 12.71 19.19 -7.89
N PRO A 154 13.79 19.58 -7.19
CA PRO A 154 15.10 19.80 -7.84
C PRO A 154 15.78 18.52 -8.34
N PHE A 155 15.37 17.35 -7.84
CA PHE A 155 15.96 16.04 -8.11
C PHE A 155 15.08 15.15 -8.98
N GLU A 156 13.78 15.47 -9.07
CA GLU A 156 12.83 14.77 -9.92
C GLU A 156 13.31 14.71 -11.38
N LYS A 157 13.11 13.55 -12.01
CA LYS A 157 13.43 13.39 -13.43
C LYS A 157 12.45 14.23 -14.26
N PRO A 158 12.87 14.79 -15.42
CA PRO A 158 12.02 15.66 -16.23
C PRO A 158 10.72 15.03 -16.75
N ASP A 159 10.64 13.71 -16.76
CA ASP A 159 9.51 12.91 -17.22
C ASP A 159 8.78 12.18 -16.07
N TYR A 160 9.14 12.49 -14.82
CA TYR A 160 8.48 11.98 -13.63
C TYR A 160 7.32 12.87 -13.22
N GLU A 161 6.18 12.26 -12.89
CA GLU A 161 5.03 12.94 -12.30
C GLU A 161 4.53 12.08 -11.13
N PRO A 162 4.49 12.61 -9.90
CA PRO A 162 3.95 11.89 -8.76
C PRO A 162 2.51 11.46 -8.98
N ALA A 163 2.17 10.21 -8.65
CA ALA A 163 0.86 9.65 -8.93
C ALA A 163 -0.26 10.34 -8.15
N LYS A 164 0.01 10.80 -6.92
CA LYS A 164 -0.97 11.52 -6.07
C LYS A 164 -2.28 10.74 -5.90
N GLY A 165 -2.17 9.42 -5.73
CA GLY A 165 -3.29 8.48 -5.64
C GLY A 165 -3.93 8.09 -6.98
N ALA A 166 -3.40 8.54 -8.13
CA ALA A 166 -3.85 8.11 -9.45
C ALA A 166 -3.38 6.68 -9.76
N PRO A 167 -4.18 5.88 -10.49
CA PRO A 167 -3.83 4.51 -10.83
C PRO A 167 -2.64 4.44 -11.77
N ILE A 168 -1.73 3.51 -11.51
CA ILE A 168 -0.63 3.14 -12.39
C ILE A 168 -0.98 1.82 -13.08
N THR A 169 -1.25 1.90 -14.38
CA THR A 169 -1.58 0.72 -15.20
C THR A 169 -0.52 0.38 -16.25
N THR A 170 0.47 1.26 -16.43
CA THR A 170 1.59 1.00 -17.34
C THR A 170 2.48 -0.10 -16.78
N PRO A 171 2.72 -1.20 -17.53
CA PRO A 171 3.66 -2.23 -17.12
C PRO A 171 5.02 -1.63 -16.77
N CYS A 172 5.64 -2.12 -15.70
CA CYS A 172 6.94 -1.65 -15.23
C CYS A 172 8.03 -1.75 -16.31
N THR A 173 7.90 -2.69 -17.25
CA THR A 173 8.82 -2.89 -18.39
C THR A 173 8.81 -1.73 -19.39
N GLU A 174 7.75 -0.92 -19.41
CA GLU A 174 7.67 0.28 -20.24
C GLU A 174 8.17 1.55 -19.52
N ARG A 175 8.49 1.43 -18.23
CA ARG A 175 8.95 2.50 -17.36
C ARG A 175 10.19 2.07 -16.56
N LEU A 176 11.09 1.33 -17.21
CA LEU A 176 12.30 0.78 -16.56
C LEU A 176 13.23 1.86 -16.02
N GLU A 177 13.17 3.06 -16.57
CA GLU A 177 13.91 4.21 -16.06
C GLU A 177 13.49 4.61 -14.64
N ARG A 178 12.28 4.21 -14.17
CA ARG A 178 11.86 4.39 -12.78
C ARG A 178 12.67 3.56 -11.80
N PHE A 179 13.33 2.49 -12.25
CA PHE A 179 14.13 1.58 -11.42
C PHE A 179 15.59 2.03 -11.28
N THR A 180 15.84 3.31 -11.51
CA THR A 180 17.13 3.97 -11.29
C THR A 180 16.92 5.12 -10.31
N GLY A 181 17.40 4.96 -9.08
CA GLY A 181 17.16 5.91 -8.00
C GLY A 181 17.84 7.26 -8.20
N LEU A 182 17.48 8.21 -7.33
CA LEU A 182 17.95 9.60 -7.40
C LEU A 182 19.32 9.83 -6.73
N THR A 183 19.88 8.80 -6.09
CA THR A 183 21.18 8.83 -5.41
C THR A 183 22.34 9.03 -6.40
N GLN A 184 23.52 9.41 -5.88
CA GLN A 184 24.73 9.57 -6.69
C GLN A 184 25.92 8.85 -6.02
N PRO A 185 26.44 7.75 -6.61
CA PRO A 185 25.96 7.08 -7.82
C PRO A 185 24.55 6.52 -7.65
N PRO A 186 23.76 6.38 -8.73
CA PRO A 186 22.39 5.90 -8.63
C PRO A 186 22.36 4.41 -8.31
N THR A 187 21.46 4.05 -7.40
CA THR A 187 21.01 2.66 -7.23
C THR A 187 20.21 2.25 -8.47
N VAL A 188 20.45 1.05 -9.02
CA VAL A 188 19.81 0.55 -10.24
C VAL A 188 19.32 -0.86 -9.99
N ILE A 189 18.01 -1.08 -9.96
CA ILE A 189 17.37 -2.37 -9.62
C ILE A 189 16.22 -2.66 -10.60
N PRO A 190 16.46 -2.77 -11.92
CA PRO A 190 15.45 -3.16 -12.89
C PRO A 190 14.93 -4.59 -12.67
N GLU A 191 15.65 -5.41 -11.91
CA GLU A 191 15.28 -6.79 -11.55
C GLU A 191 13.97 -6.85 -10.75
N ALA A 192 13.64 -5.80 -9.98
CA ALA A 192 12.35 -5.67 -9.29
C ALA A 192 11.16 -5.73 -10.26
N CYS A 193 11.35 -5.27 -11.50
CA CYS A 193 10.39 -5.43 -12.57
C CYS A 193 10.65 -6.69 -13.41
N THR A 194 11.85 -6.79 -13.99
CA THR A 194 12.15 -7.72 -15.08
C THR A 194 12.19 -9.19 -14.66
N SER A 195 12.39 -9.47 -13.37
CA SER A 195 12.37 -10.86 -12.86
C SER A 195 10.97 -11.47 -12.85
N PHE A 196 9.93 -10.64 -12.72
CA PHE A 196 8.55 -11.11 -12.52
C PHE A 196 7.59 -10.66 -13.63
N CYS A 197 7.77 -9.46 -14.21
CA CYS A 197 7.06 -9.02 -15.40
C CYS A 197 7.74 -9.54 -16.68
N THR A 198 7.64 -10.86 -16.90
CA THR A 198 8.29 -11.53 -18.04
C THR A 198 7.54 -11.34 -19.36
N ASN A 199 6.25 -11.03 -19.29
CA ASN A 199 5.40 -10.70 -20.42
C ASN A 199 4.62 -9.41 -20.11
N PRO A 200 4.93 -8.27 -20.74
CA PRO A 200 4.27 -6.99 -20.47
C PRO A 200 2.74 -7.13 -20.57
N THR A 201 2.07 -7.12 -19.41
CA THR A 201 0.64 -7.36 -19.29
C THR A 201 0.05 -6.28 -18.39
N ALA A 202 -1.05 -5.68 -18.81
CA ALA A 202 -1.75 -4.64 -18.07
C ALA A 202 -3.27 -4.75 -18.30
N PRO A 203 -4.09 -4.29 -17.36
CA PRO A 203 -5.53 -4.19 -17.55
C PRO A 203 -5.90 -3.12 -18.59
N SER A 204 -7.06 -3.28 -19.23
CA SER A 204 -7.59 -2.25 -20.14
C SER A 204 -8.21 -1.05 -19.42
N ASP A 205 -8.59 -1.22 -18.16
CA ASP A 205 -9.17 -0.17 -17.31
C ASP A 205 -8.14 0.30 -16.25
N PRO A 206 -8.43 1.36 -15.48
CA PRO A 206 -7.53 1.88 -14.44
C PRO A 206 -7.24 0.94 -13.25
N TYR A 207 -7.73 -0.29 -13.31
CA TYR A 207 -7.56 -1.34 -12.29
C TYR A 207 -7.71 -2.72 -12.96
N ILE A 208 -7.11 -3.75 -12.38
CA ILE A 208 -7.37 -5.14 -12.75
C ILE A 208 -8.79 -5.49 -12.30
N HIS A 209 -9.59 -6.05 -13.20
CA HIS A 209 -10.92 -6.53 -12.89
C HIS A 209 -11.06 -8.01 -13.26
N PHE A 210 -11.65 -8.81 -12.38
CA PHE A 210 -12.03 -10.18 -12.71
C PHE A 210 -13.22 -10.67 -11.89
N ASN A 211 -14.04 -11.53 -12.52
CA ASN A 211 -15.13 -12.24 -11.90
C ASN A 211 -15.47 -13.51 -12.71
N ILE A 212 -16.59 -14.17 -12.40
CA ILE A 212 -17.03 -15.38 -13.10
C ILE A 212 -17.31 -15.19 -14.60
N SER A 213 -17.56 -13.95 -15.05
CA SER A 213 -17.85 -13.62 -16.44
C SER A 213 -16.59 -13.34 -17.27
N GLY A 214 -15.44 -13.15 -16.63
CA GLY A 214 -14.16 -12.90 -17.30
C GLY A 214 -13.32 -11.83 -16.59
N THR A 215 -12.33 -11.31 -17.31
CA THR A 215 -11.41 -10.26 -16.85
C THR A 215 -11.14 -9.22 -17.92
N ASN A 216 -10.69 -8.03 -17.50
CA ASN A 216 -10.17 -6.98 -18.37
C ASN A 216 -8.66 -7.13 -18.68
N VAL A 217 -8.03 -8.22 -18.23
CA VAL A 217 -6.62 -8.52 -18.46
C VAL A 217 -6.44 -9.38 -19.72
N PRO A 218 -5.59 -8.97 -20.68
CA PRO A 218 -5.31 -9.77 -21.87
C PRO A 218 -4.78 -11.17 -21.54
N GLY A 219 -5.37 -12.19 -22.17
CA GLY A 219 -4.94 -13.59 -22.00
C GLY A 219 -5.29 -14.20 -20.64
N ASP A 220 -6.13 -13.52 -19.84
CA ASP A 220 -6.58 -13.94 -18.52
C ASP A 220 -5.45 -14.15 -17.48
N ASP A 221 -4.26 -13.59 -17.74
CA ASP A 221 -3.08 -13.74 -16.87
C ASP A 221 -3.00 -12.64 -15.80
N LEU A 222 -3.91 -12.74 -14.83
CA LEU A 222 -4.04 -11.81 -13.70
C LEU A 222 -2.75 -11.71 -12.86
N GLY A 223 -2.07 -12.83 -12.66
CA GLY A 223 -0.81 -12.89 -11.92
C GLY A 223 0.28 -12.10 -12.62
N MET A 224 0.42 -12.26 -13.94
CA MET A 224 1.35 -11.47 -14.74
C MET A 224 0.99 -9.99 -14.75
N ALA A 225 -0.31 -9.65 -14.91
CA ALA A 225 -0.75 -8.26 -14.87
C ALA A 225 -0.36 -7.56 -13.57
N LEU A 226 -0.63 -8.18 -12.42
CA LEU A 226 -0.27 -7.59 -11.13
C LEU A 226 1.25 -7.56 -10.92
N SER A 227 1.98 -8.58 -11.39
CA SER A 227 3.46 -8.59 -11.38
C SER A 227 4.07 -7.51 -12.27
N CYS A 228 3.34 -7.04 -13.29
CA CYS A 228 3.78 -5.98 -14.18
C CYS A 228 3.39 -4.58 -13.70
N ILE A 229 2.23 -4.39 -13.09
CA ILE A 229 1.81 -3.06 -12.62
C ILE A 229 2.21 -2.79 -11.17
N GLY A 230 2.51 -3.82 -10.38
CA GLY A 230 2.82 -3.73 -8.94
C GLY A 230 4.16 -3.06 -8.61
N PRO A 231 5.30 -3.41 -9.25
CA PRO A 231 6.57 -2.71 -9.03
C PRO A 231 6.49 -1.26 -9.51
N GLN A 232 6.69 -0.27 -8.64
CA GLN A 232 6.50 1.16 -8.94
C GLN A 232 7.78 1.86 -9.40
N GLY A 233 8.95 1.31 -9.09
CA GLY A 233 10.25 1.97 -9.29
C GLY A 233 10.80 2.51 -7.97
N ILE A 234 11.98 3.14 -8.03
CA ILE A 234 12.76 3.60 -6.87
C ILE A 234 13.26 5.05 -7.05
N ASP A 235 12.60 5.82 -7.92
CA ASP A 235 12.96 7.21 -8.25
C ASP A 235 11.93 8.24 -7.79
N GLY A 236 11.01 7.82 -6.92
CA GLY A 236 10.06 8.67 -6.25
C GLY A 236 10.67 9.52 -5.14
N CYS A 237 9.87 10.45 -4.64
CA CYS A 237 10.26 11.33 -3.56
C CYS A 237 10.28 10.61 -2.21
N GLY A 238 11.43 10.58 -1.52
CA GLY A 238 11.55 10.02 -0.15
C GLY A 238 10.78 10.78 0.95
N MET A 239 9.87 11.69 0.59
CA MET A 239 8.88 12.29 1.50
C MET A 239 7.53 11.63 1.24
N GLU A 240 7.44 10.37 1.62
CA GLU A 240 6.35 9.50 1.21
C GLU A 240 5.06 9.82 1.98
N ALA A 241 3.92 9.90 1.28
CA ALA A 241 2.63 10.31 1.85
C ALA A 241 1.57 9.20 1.71
N PRO A 242 1.79 8.01 2.31
CA PRO A 242 0.91 6.86 2.15
C PRO A 242 -0.54 7.15 2.53
N LEU A 243 -0.80 7.93 3.59
CA LEU A 243 -2.16 8.21 4.04
C LEU A 243 -2.90 9.17 3.10
N GLU A 244 -2.25 10.24 2.62
CA GLU A 244 -2.88 11.16 1.67
C GLU A 244 -3.06 10.53 0.30
N SER A 245 -2.07 9.79 -0.21
CA SER A 245 -2.19 9.08 -1.49
C SER A 245 -3.32 8.03 -1.46
N MET A 246 -3.46 7.29 -0.35
CA MET A 246 -4.63 6.43 -0.11
C MET A 246 -5.95 7.21 -0.17
N LEU A 247 -6.06 8.33 0.55
CA LEU A 247 -7.28 9.13 0.56
C LEU A 247 -7.63 9.68 -0.83
N GLN A 248 -6.63 10.10 -1.61
CA GLN A 248 -6.84 10.64 -2.96
C GLN A 248 -7.20 9.56 -3.98
N ALA A 249 -6.67 8.34 -3.83
CA ALA A 249 -7.09 7.18 -4.62
C ALA A 249 -8.57 6.83 -4.38
N LEU A 250 -9.06 7.01 -3.15
CA LEU A 250 -10.46 6.75 -2.76
C LEU A 250 -11.41 7.92 -3.05
N ASN A 251 -10.92 9.04 -3.57
CA ASN A 251 -11.74 10.23 -3.78
C ASN A 251 -12.86 9.95 -4.82
N PRO A 252 -14.16 10.03 -4.45
CA PRO A 252 -15.27 9.66 -5.34
C PRO A 252 -15.44 10.57 -6.56
N SER A 253 -14.79 11.73 -6.58
CA SER A 253 -14.83 12.68 -7.71
C SER A 253 -13.73 12.45 -8.74
N LYS A 254 -12.89 11.42 -8.57
CA LYS A 254 -11.84 11.09 -9.53
C LYS A 254 -12.38 10.24 -10.67
N PRO A 255 -11.84 10.35 -11.90
CA PRO A 255 -12.35 9.62 -13.07
C PRO A 255 -12.44 8.11 -12.90
N TRP A 256 -11.53 7.51 -12.12
CA TRP A 256 -11.52 6.07 -11.83
C TRP A 256 -12.56 5.64 -10.77
N ASN A 257 -13.25 6.58 -10.12
CA ASN A 257 -14.29 6.33 -9.12
C ASN A 257 -15.66 6.94 -9.48
N ASP A 258 -15.72 7.94 -10.37
CA ASP A 258 -16.96 8.66 -10.70
C ASP A 258 -17.74 8.02 -11.87
N GLY A 259 -17.19 6.95 -12.46
CA GLY A 259 -17.77 6.25 -13.62
C GLY A 259 -17.28 6.75 -14.98
N THR A 260 -16.42 7.76 -15.04
CA THR A 260 -15.88 8.31 -16.31
C THR A 260 -14.88 7.36 -16.96
N ASP A 261 -13.86 6.96 -16.21
CA ASP A 261 -12.78 6.06 -16.65
C ASP A 261 -12.84 4.70 -15.93
N GLY A 262 -13.72 4.56 -14.96
CA GLY A 262 -13.91 3.34 -14.18
C GLY A 262 -14.76 3.59 -12.95
N ASN A 263 -15.05 2.53 -12.22
CA ASN A 263 -15.74 2.60 -10.94
C ASN A 263 -15.03 1.66 -9.96
N PHE A 264 -13.80 2.02 -9.58
CA PHE A 264 -12.99 1.24 -8.65
C PHE A 264 -13.68 1.14 -7.29
N LEU A 265 -14.08 2.28 -6.69
CA LEU A 265 -14.75 2.32 -5.40
C LEU A 265 -16.25 1.97 -5.50
N ARG A 266 -16.56 0.68 -5.58
CA ARG A 266 -17.94 0.21 -5.80
C ARG A 266 -18.80 0.34 -4.53
N PRO A 267 -20.07 0.76 -4.65
CA PRO A 267 -20.99 0.76 -3.50
C PRO A 267 -21.16 -0.64 -2.91
N GLY A 268 -21.05 -0.78 -1.58
CA GLY A 268 -21.26 -2.05 -0.88
C GLY A 268 -20.14 -3.09 -0.99
N ALA A 269 -19.17 -2.91 -1.89
CA ALA A 269 -18.01 -3.80 -1.97
C ALA A 269 -17.17 -3.75 -0.69
N LEU A 270 -16.55 -4.87 -0.33
CA LEU A 270 -15.52 -4.91 0.71
C LEU A 270 -14.28 -4.19 0.18
N LEU A 271 -13.76 -3.20 0.91
CA LEU A 271 -12.55 -2.47 0.55
C LEU A 271 -11.35 -2.96 1.37
N ALA A 272 -10.34 -3.49 0.70
CA ALA A 272 -9.03 -3.77 1.29
C ALA A 272 -8.02 -2.67 0.93
N LEU A 273 -7.42 -2.08 1.95
CA LEU A 273 -6.38 -1.07 1.84
C LEU A 273 -5.03 -1.70 2.13
N VAL A 274 -4.12 -1.72 1.15
CA VAL A 274 -2.78 -2.29 1.30
C VAL A 274 -1.75 -1.19 1.17
N LEU A 275 -1.09 -0.84 2.26
CA LEU A 275 -0.01 0.15 2.27
C LEU A 275 1.33 -0.56 2.44
N VAL A 276 2.28 -0.27 1.56
CA VAL A 276 3.62 -0.86 1.56
C VAL A 276 4.62 0.29 1.55
N THR A 277 5.34 0.50 2.66
CA THR A 277 6.30 1.61 2.81
C THR A 277 7.31 1.33 3.91
N ASP A 278 8.57 1.70 3.65
CA ASP A 278 9.66 1.70 4.63
C ASP A 278 9.89 3.09 5.24
N GLU A 279 9.11 4.10 4.85
CA GLU A 279 9.22 5.48 5.30
C GLU A 279 8.18 5.88 6.36
N ALA A 280 8.44 7.00 7.05
CA ALA A 280 7.43 7.63 7.90
C ALA A 280 6.39 8.37 7.06
N ASP A 281 5.11 8.36 7.47
CA ASP A 281 4.07 9.12 6.75
C ASP A 281 4.35 10.62 6.79
N CYS A 282 4.56 11.18 5.60
CA CYS A 282 4.76 12.59 5.32
C CYS A 282 3.58 13.18 4.54
N SER A 283 2.34 12.88 4.96
CA SER A 283 1.14 13.47 4.39
C SER A 283 1.01 14.97 4.74
N VAL A 284 1.81 15.82 4.09
CA VAL A 284 1.95 17.26 4.36
C VAL A 284 0.66 18.03 4.08
N LYS A 285 0.32 18.98 4.97
CA LYS A 285 -0.85 19.84 4.85
C LYS A 285 -0.59 21.02 3.90
N ALA A 286 -0.77 20.81 2.61
CA ALA A 286 -0.55 21.84 1.60
C ALA A 286 -1.54 23.03 1.68
N PRO A 287 -1.13 24.26 1.30
CA PRO A 287 0.23 24.65 0.92
C PRO A 287 1.11 24.99 2.13
N ASP A 288 0.52 25.42 3.25
CA ASP A 288 1.25 26.01 4.39
C ASP A 288 2.22 25.02 5.06
N GLY A 289 1.90 23.72 5.05
CA GLY A 289 2.76 22.66 5.58
C GLY A 289 4.11 22.56 4.86
N TYR A 290 4.18 22.92 3.56
CA TYR A 290 5.45 22.89 2.82
C TYR A 290 6.45 23.95 3.28
N ASP A 291 6.00 24.98 3.99
CA ASP A 291 6.91 25.98 4.56
C ASP A 291 7.92 25.31 5.51
N TYR A 292 7.50 24.30 6.27
CA TYR A 292 8.32 23.51 7.19
C TYR A 292 9.39 22.66 6.49
N PHE A 293 9.44 22.71 5.17
CA PHE A 293 10.44 22.01 4.38
C PHE A 293 11.22 22.96 3.46
N ASP A 294 10.94 24.26 3.49
CA ASP A 294 11.61 25.24 2.64
C ASP A 294 12.95 25.69 3.26
N PRO A 295 14.11 25.26 2.73
CA PRO A 295 15.41 25.65 3.29
C PRO A 295 15.68 27.16 3.22
N THR A 296 14.93 27.92 2.41
CA THR A 296 15.03 29.38 2.36
C THR A 296 14.42 30.05 3.61
N LYS A 297 13.58 29.34 4.36
CA LYS A 297 12.96 29.79 5.62
C LYS A 297 13.75 29.45 6.88
N LYS A 298 15.02 29.07 6.73
CA LYS A 298 15.89 28.69 7.86
C LYS A 298 15.99 29.69 9.01
N ASP A 299 15.76 30.98 8.75
CA ASP A 299 15.82 32.05 9.74
C ASP A 299 14.48 32.28 10.47
N ASP A 300 13.42 31.56 10.10
CA ASP A 300 12.10 31.62 10.74
C ASP A 300 11.97 30.52 11.81
N PRO A 301 11.95 30.87 13.12
CA PRO A 301 11.84 29.89 14.19
C PRO A 301 10.48 29.21 14.27
N ALA A 302 9.41 29.78 13.69
CA ALA A 302 8.11 29.13 13.66
C ALA A 302 8.09 27.96 12.68
N VAL A 303 8.93 28.03 11.65
CA VAL A 303 9.03 27.04 10.57
C VAL A 303 10.09 25.99 10.89
N ASN A 304 11.27 26.41 11.36
CA ASN A 304 12.38 25.48 11.61
C ASN A 304 12.32 24.73 12.96
N GLN A 305 11.22 24.86 13.71
CA GLN A 305 11.08 24.26 15.03
C GLN A 305 11.22 22.73 15.00
N PHE A 306 10.78 22.08 13.92
CA PHE A 306 10.88 20.63 13.69
C PHE A 306 12.10 20.21 12.86
N TRP A 307 13.03 21.12 12.56
CA TRP A 307 14.23 20.77 11.80
C TRP A 307 15.30 20.19 12.71
N ALA A 308 15.84 19.05 12.29
CA ALA A 308 17.00 18.44 12.93
C ALA A 308 18.27 19.28 12.70
N THR A 309 19.23 19.17 13.62
CA THR A 309 20.52 19.85 13.50
C THR A 309 21.49 18.94 12.77
N ASN A 310 22.07 19.42 11.67
CA ASN A 310 23.06 18.70 10.91
C ASN A 310 24.37 18.58 11.73
N PRO A 311 24.85 17.36 12.03
CA PRO A 311 26.01 17.16 12.89
C PRO A 311 27.33 17.67 12.29
N GLU A 312 27.40 17.88 10.97
CA GLU A 312 28.62 18.29 10.28
C GLU A 312 28.83 19.82 10.30
N ASN A 313 27.74 20.58 10.25
CA ASN A 313 27.80 22.04 10.12
C ASN A 313 27.05 22.80 11.24
N ASN A 314 26.35 22.07 12.13
CA ASN A 314 25.62 22.57 13.27
C ASN A 314 24.48 23.56 12.92
N ASN A 315 23.95 23.48 11.70
CA ASN A 315 22.76 24.23 11.28
C ASN A 315 21.52 23.35 11.31
N LYS A 316 20.35 23.96 11.55
CA LYS A 316 19.07 23.31 11.31
C LYS A 316 18.79 23.25 9.82
N GLU A 317 18.38 22.08 9.33
CA GLU A 317 18.07 21.86 7.91
C GLU A 317 16.84 20.93 7.81
N PRO A 318 15.96 21.13 6.81
CA PRO A 318 14.83 20.25 6.59
C PRO A 318 15.27 18.94 5.92
N THR A 319 14.83 17.82 6.48
CA THR A 319 15.05 16.43 6.02
C THR A 319 13.76 15.64 6.23
N SER A 320 13.72 14.33 5.91
CA SER A 320 12.56 13.50 6.21
C SER A 320 12.26 13.40 7.71
N ALA A 321 13.24 13.70 8.56
CA ALA A 321 13.06 13.87 10.00
C ALA A 321 11.94 14.84 10.37
N VAL A 322 11.63 15.84 9.53
CA VAL A 322 10.50 16.76 9.78
C VAL A 322 9.17 15.99 9.82
N CYS A 323 8.99 14.97 8.97
CA CYS A 323 7.78 14.14 8.95
C CYS A 323 7.59 13.40 10.29
N TRP A 324 8.68 12.89 10.87
CA TRP A 324 8.66 12.30 12.20
C TRP A 324 8.46 13.34 13.30
N LEU A 325 9.35 14.34 13.38
CA LEU A 325 9.41 15.32 14.46
C LEU A 325 8.16 16.22 14.55
N ALA A 326 7.48 16.45 13.43
CA ALA A 326 6.23 17.21 13.40
C ALA A 326 4.99 16.31 13.50
N GLY A 327 5.09 15.03 13.14
CA GLY A 327 3.95 14.11 13.07
C GLY A 327 3.81 13.17 14.26
N VAL A 328 4.83 13.06 15.11
CA VAL A 328 4.89 12.07 16.20
C VAL A 328 5.36 12.73 17.49
N ASN A 329 4.68 12.42 18.59
CA ASN A 329 5.07 12.77 19.94
C ASN A 329 5.51 11.52 20.69
N CYS A 330 6.76 11.49 21.15
CA CYS A 330 7.33 10.38 21.89
C CYS A 330 7.63 10.78 23.34
N THR A 331 7.35 9.86 24.27
CA THR A 331 7.72 9.97 25.67
C THR A 331 8.98 9.16 25.91
N ASP A 332 10.01 9.83 26.45
CA ASP A 332 11.23 9.24 26.98
C ASP A 332 11.38 9.73 28.44
N ALA A 333 10.90 8.91 29.38
CA ALA A 333 10.82 9.28 30.78
C ALA A 333 12.19 9.14 31.50
N ASN A 334 13.07 8.27 30.98
CA ASN A 334 14.34 7.94 31.61
C ASN A 334 15.55 8.60 30.90
N LEU A 335 15.33 9.27 29.77
CA LEU A 335 16.29 9.97 28.92
C LEU A 335 17.41 9.05 28.40
N ASP A 336 17.07 7.81 28.08
CA ASP A 336 18.03 6.83 27.55
C ASP A 336 18.04 6.72 26.03
N GLY A 337 17.14 7.44 25.33
CA GLY A 337 17.01 7.40 23.87
C GLY A 337 16.17 6.24 23.36
N GLU A 338 15.57 5.41 24.23
CA GLU A 338 14.48 4.49 23.91
C GLU A 338 13.16 5.08 24.44
N TYR A 339 12.15 5.19 23.58
CA TYR A 339 10.89 5.85 23.93
C TYR A 339 9.86 4.84 24.43
N GLU A 340 9.27 5.07 25.60
CA GLU A 340 8.25 4.16 26.16
C GLU A 340 6.94 4.20 25.37
N SER A 341 6.66 5.30 24.67
CA SER A 341 5.51 5.41 23.79
C SER A 341 5.70 6.50 22.75
N CYS A 342 5.28 6.25 21.52
CA CYS A 342 5.14 7.24 20.46
C CYS A 342 3.72 7.21 19.92
N VAL A 343 3.12 8.39 19.76
CA VAL A 343 1.75 8.57 19.25
C VAL A 343 1.74 9.65 18.17
N GLY A 344 0.85 9.51 17.18
CA GLY A 344 0.71 10.54 16.15
C GLY A 344 0.15 11.84 16.74
N GLU A 345 0.74 12.98 16.39
CA GLU A 345 0.40 14.31 16.92
C GLU A 345 0.06 15.27 15.77
N ASP A 346 -0.94 16.14 15.96
CA ASP A 346 -1.25 17.22 15.02
C ASP A 346 -0.57 18.52 15.43
N ASN A 347 0.62 18.75 14.88
CA ASN A 347 1.33 20.04 15.01
C ASN A 347 1.02 21.03 13.86
N GLY A 348 0.04 20.71 13.00
CA GLY A 348 -0.37 21.56 11.89
C GLY A 348 0.52 21.52 10.64
N VAL A 349 1.59 20.71 10.65
CA VAL A 349 2.51 20.51 9.51
C VAL A 349 1.98 19.45 8.55
N LEU A 350 1.62 18.30 9.09
CA LEU A 350 1.02 17.18 8.39
C LEU A 350 -0.49 17.21 8.60
N HIS A 351 -1.26 16.56 7.73
CA HIS A 351 -2.67 16.34 8.00
C HIS A 351 -2.84 15.49 9.25
N ASP A 352 -3.71 15.90 10.19
CA ASP A 352 -4.04 15.06 11.35
C ASP A 352 -4.52 13.69 10.87
N LYS A 353 -4.01 12.62 11.49
CA LYS A 353 -4.44 11.24 11.21
C LYS A 353 -5.95 11.04 11.34
N THR A 354 -6.61 11.84 12.19
CA THR A 354 -8.07 11.80 12.38
C THR A 354 -8.82 12.06 11.07
N ARG A 355 -8.25 12.83 10.13
CA ARG A 355 -8.76 13.00 8.77
C ARG A 355 -9.00 11.67 8.06
N TYR A 356 -8.04 10.77 8.14
CA TYR A 356 -8.10 9.47 7.46
C TYR A 356 -9.01 8.51 8.20
N ILE A 357 -8.90 8.47 9.53
CA ILE A 357 -9.78 7.67 10.40
C ILE A 357 -11.24 8.06 10.20
N ASP A 358 -11.56 9.35 10.20
CA ASP A 358 -12.92 9.85 10.02
C ASP A 358 -13.45 9.56 8.63
N TYR A 359 -12.63 9.67 7.59
CA TYR A 359 -13.05 9.30 6.24
C TYR A 359 -13.40 7.81 6.18
N ILE A 360 -12.52 6.93 6.67
CA ILE A 360 -12.78 5.49 6.63
C ILE A 360 -13.99 5.13 7.50
N LYS A 361 -14.00 5.53 8.77
CA LYS A 361 -15.03 5.11 9.73
C LYS A 361 -16.37 5.82 9.52
N ASN A 362 -16.37 7.12 9.26
CA ASN A 362 -17.61 7.88 9.17
C ASN A 362 -18.15 7.96 7.74
N VAL A 363 -17.30 8.03 6.72
CA VAL A 363 -17.76 8.10 5.32
C VAL A 363 -17.90 6.69 4.75
N LEU A 364 -16.83 5.89 4.68
CA LEU A 364 -16.90 4.58 4.02
C LEU A 364 -17.74 3.57 4.81
N ILE A 365 -17.45 3.39 6.10
CA ILE A 365 -18.14 2.38 6.92
C ILE A 365 -19.56 2.84 7.26
N LYS A 366 -19.73 3.98 7.94
CA LYS A 366 -21.06 4.39 8.43
C LYS A 366 -22.00 4.94 7.35
N GLN A 367 -21.52 5.81 6.45
CA GLN A 367 -22.39 6.46 5.46
C GLN A 367 -22.57 5.61 4.20
N GLN A 368 -21.51 4.94 3.73
CA GLN A 368 -21.55 4.14 2.51
C GLN A 368 -21.76 2.64 2.77
N ASN A 369 -21.82 2.21 4.03
CA ASN A 369 -22.05 0.82 4.42
C ASN A 369 -21.06 -0.14 3.75
N LYS A 370 -19.77 0.24 3.72
CA LYS A 370 -18.67 -0.61 3.25
C LYS A 370 -18.00 -1.28 4.43
N ASP A 371 -17.66 -2.55 4.25
CA ASP A 371 -16.64 -3.18 5.08
C ASP A 371 -15.26 -2.73 4.61
N VAL A 372 -14.40 -2.36 5.56
CA VAL A 372 -13.04 -1.91 5.27
C VAL A 372 -12.05 -2.69 6.12
N VAL A 373 -11.04 -3.25 5.47
CA VAL A 373 -9.90 -3.93 6.10
C VAL A 373 -8.60 -3.30 5.61
N MET A 374 -7.54 -3.43 6.41
CA MET A 374 -6.25 -2.83 6.09
C MET A 374 -5.11 -3.80 6.34
N LEU A 375 -4.18 -3.89 5.39
CA LEU A 375 -2.89 -4.54 5.51
C LEU A 375 -1.81 -3.47 5.41
N GLY A 376 -0.97 -3.36 6.43
CA GLY A 376 0.28 -2.63 6.37
C GLY A 376 1.45 -3.60 6.21
N ILE A 377 2.29 -3.41 5.20
CA ILE A 377 3.64 -3.99 5.14
C ILE A 377 4.59 -2.83 5.44
N LEU A 378 5.00 -2.71 6.71
CA LEU A 378 5.54 -1.47 7.27
C LEU A 378 6.84 -1.72 8.05
N GLY A 379 7.51 -0.64 8.47
CA GLY A 379 8.75 -0.67 9.28
C GLY A 379 8.58 -1.19 10.71
N VAL A 380 8.23 -2.47 10.86
CA VAL A 380 8.13 -3.19 12.14
C VAL A 380 9.08 -4.39 12.13
N PRO A 381 9.56 -4.87 13.30
CA PRO A 381 10.41 -6.05 13.37
C PRO A 381 9.76 -7.29 12.73
N LEU A 382 10.57 -8.29 12.39
CA LEU A 382 10.04 -9.55 11.86
C LEU A 382 9.00 -10.16 12.81
N VAL A 383 7.91 -10.66 12.22
CA VAL A 383 6.91 -11.43 12.96
C VAL A 383 7.47 -12.82 13.23
N THR A 384 7.28 -13.29 14.46
CA THR A 384 7.87 -14.56 14.93
C THR A 384 6.82 -15.62 15.26
N ALA A 385 5.56 -15.23 15.39
CA ALA A 385 4.44 -16.14 15.52
C ALA A 385 3.13 -15.49 15.02
N TYR A 386 2.28 -16.33 14.43
CA TYR A 386 0.98 -15.96 13.86
C TYR A 386 -0.15 -16.69 14.57
N ASN A 387 -1.34 -16.10 14.58
CA ASN A 387 -2.56 -16.81 14.95
C ASN A 387 -2.78 -17.97 13.95
N PRO A 388 -3.03 -19.22 14.39
CA PRO A 388 -3.31 -20.32 13.49
C PRO A 388 -4.67 -20.22 12.78
N ASP A 389 -5.58 -19.39 13.27
CA ASP A 389 -6.92 -19.18 12.71
C ASP A 389 -7.01 -17.81 11.99
N PRO A 390 -7.85 -17.66 10.95
CA PRO A 390 -8.09 -16.37 10.31
C PRO A 390 -8.48 -15.27 11.32
N PRO A 391 -7.96 -14.03 11.15
CA PRO A 391 -7.23 -13.55 9.99
C PRO A 391 -5.72 -13.83 10.02
N TYR A 392 -5.21 -14.78 10.80
CA TYR A 392 -3.78 -15.13 10.86
C TYR A 392 -2.87 -13.97 11.30
N GLU A 393 -3.38 -13.09 12.15
CA GLU A 393 -2.68 -11.90 12.57
C GLU A 393 -1.41 -12.20 13.39
N PRO A 394 -0.39 -11.31 13.36
CA PRO A 394 0.79 -11.41 14.20
C PRO A 394 0.47 -11.47 15.71
N ILE A 395 0.93 -12.51 16.39
CA ILE A 395 0.78 -12.68 17.84
C ILE A 395 2.09 -12.51 18.62
N ALA A 396 3.25 -12.53 17.95
CA ALA A 396 4.56 -12.20 18.52
C ALA A 396 5.52 -11.65 17.45
N GLY A 397 6.53 -10.86 17.84
CA GLY A 397 7.32 -10.08 16.87
C GLY A 397 6.50 -8.89 16.33
N GLY A 398 6.83 -8.41 15.13
CA GLY A 398 6.04 -7.37 14.48
C GLY A 398 5.89 -6.13 15.36
N VAL A 399 4.70 -5.53 15.30
CA VAL A 399 4.28 -4.41 16.16
C VAL A 399 4.53 -4.67 17.65
N LYS A 400 4.34 -5.91 18.15
CA LYS A 400 4.50 -6.24 19.57
C LYS A 400 5.96 -6.22 20.05
N SER A 401 6.92 -6.23 19.11
CA SER A 401 8.35 -6.13 19.40
C SER A 401 8.96 -4.83 18.88
N LEU A 402 8.15 -3.93 18.33
CA LEU A 402 8.60 -2.64 17.85
C LEU A 402 9.12 -1.80 19.02
N VAL A 403 10.35 -1.31 18.89
CA VAL A 403 10.98 -0.37 19.82
C VAL A 403 11.20 0.93 19.08
N TYR A 404 10.73 2.03 19.66
CA TYR A 404 11.05 3.37 19.20
C TYR A 404 12.32 3.81 19.92
N ARG A 405 13.35 4.21 19.18
CA ARG A 405 14.62 4.65 19.77
C ARG A 405 15.42 5.48 18.80
N ASP A 406 16.39 6.22 19.33
CA ASP A 406 17.40 6.89 18.52
C ASP A 406 18.28 5.89 17.75
N TRP A 407 18.93 6.38 16.69
CA TRP A 407 19.95 5.63 15.96
C TRP A 407 21.13 5.30 16.88
N ILE A 408 21.60 4.06 16.81
CA ILE A 408 22.74 3.55 17.59
C ILE A 408 23.96 3.46 16.68
N ASP A 409 25.08 4.02 17.14
CA ASP A 409 26.33 4.01 16.37
C ASP A 409 26.97 2.63 16.34
N GLY A 410 27.70 2.35 15.25
CA GLY A 410 28.36 1.07 15.03
C GLY A 410 27.64 0.18 14.03
N ALA A 411 28.38 -0.82 13.54
CA ALA A 411 27.88 -1.72 12.51
C ALA A 411 26.77 -2.63 13.05
N TYR A 412 25.73 -2.84 12.25
CA TYR A 412 24.68 -3.82 12.54
C TYR A 412 25.27 -5.24 12.71
N PRO A 413 24.79 -6.06 13.68
CA PRO A 413 23.68 -5.82 14.62
C PRO A 413 24.09 -5.15 15.96
N ALA A 414 25.35 -4.73 16.11
CA ALA A 414 25.81 -4.09 17.35
C ALA A 414 25.38 -2.62 17.46
N GLY A 415 25.14 -1.98 16.32
CA GLY A 415 24.43 -0.70 16.17
C GLY A 415 23.49 -0.76 14.97
N ASP A 416 23.16 0.37 14.36
CA ASP A 416 22.21 0.43 13.25
C ASP A 416 22.85 0.74 11.90
N ILE A 417 24.17 0.98 11.85
CA ILE A 417 24.82 1.39 10.61
C ILE A 417 25.05 0.16 9.74
N LEU A 418 24.46 0.15 8.54
CA LEU A 418 24.63 -0.95 7.60
C LEU A 418 26.08 -1.06 7.12
N PRO A 419 26.61 -2.27 6.89
CA PRO A 419 27.94 -2.43 6.33
C PRO A 419 28.12 -1.70 4.99
N GLY A 420 29.14 -0.84 4.93
CA GLY A 420 29.44 -0.03 3.76
C GLY A 420 28.76 1.34 3.74
N ASP A 421 27.86 1.61 4.68
CA ASP A 421 27.32 2.94 4.92
C ASP A 421 28.40 3.85 5.52
N ALA A 422 28.56 5.04 4.94
CA ALA A 422 29.55 6.02 5.38
C ALA A 422 29.01 6.94 6.48
N ASP A 423 27.70 6.95 6.70
CA ASP A 423 27.05 7.75 7.72
C ASP A 423 27.24 7.13 9.11
N ASN A 424 27.09 7.96 10.14
CA ASN A 424 27.02 7.53 11.53
C ASN A 424 25.61 7.75 12.09
N ALA A 425 25.38 7.29 13.32
CA ALA A 425 24.06 7.40 13.95
C ALA A 425 23.56 8.86 14.03
N ALA A 426 24.42 9.82 14.33
CA ALA A 426 24.03 11.23 14.40
C ALA A 426 23.58 11.77 13.04
N LYS A 427 24.22 11.34 11.94
CA LYS A 427 23.82 11.71 10.58
C LYS A 427 22.49 11.07 10.22
N LYS A 428 22.29 9.79 10.54
CA LYS A 428 21.01 9.11 10.30
C LYS A 428 19.87 9.70 11.12
N GLN A 429 20.10 10.02 12.40
CA GLN A 429 19.13 10.73 13.24
C GLN A 429 18.75 12.08 12.63
N PHE A 430 19.73 12.83 12.09
CA PHE A 430 19.48 14.08 11.39
C PHE A 430 18.62 13.88 10.13
N LEU A 431 18.83 12.79 9.39
CA LEU A 431 18.08 12.52 8.16
C LEU A 431 16.64 12.07 8.45
N PHE A 432 16.44 11.14 9.39
CA PHE A 432 15.16 10.42 9.58
C PHE A 432 14.41 10.78 10.87
N GLY A 433 15.07 11.38 11.85
CA GLY A 433 14.45 11.82 13.11
C GLY A 433 14.21 10.73 14.15
N ILE A 434 14.31 9.46 13.76
CA ILE A 434 14.17 8.28 14.63
C ILE A 434 14.98 7.11 14.07
N GLY A 435 15.46 6.22 14.93
CA GLY A 435 16.09 4.95 14.57
C GLY A 435 15.15 3.99 13.83
N PRO A 436 15.71 2.96 13.18
CA PRO A 436 14.94 2.02 12.36
C PRO A 436 14.01 1.16 13.22
N GLY A 437 12.79 0.95 12.73
CA GLY A 437 11.83 0.01 13.30
C GLY A 437 12.15 -1.43 12.93
N CYS A 438 12.82 -1.64 11.80
CA CYS A 438 13.41 -2.93 11.44
C CYS A 438 14.63 -2.78 10.52
N THR A 439 15.40 -3.86 10.43
CA THR A 439 16.50 -4.03 9.47
C THR A 439 16.33 -5.40 8.84
N GLY A 440 16.27 -5.44 7.50
CA GLY A 440 16.08 -6.66 6.73
C GLY A 440 17.40 -7.29 6.31
N GLU A 441 17.44 -8.62 6.30
CA GLU A 441 18.59 -9.43 5.89
C GLU A 441 18.16 -10.51 4.89
N ASP A 442 19.01 -10.83 3.92
CA ASP A 442 18.77 -11.85 2.90
C ASP A 442 19.07 -13.29 3.36
N GLY A 443 19.44 -13.47 4.63
CA GLY A 443 19.83 -14.75 5.22
C GLY A 443 21.21 -15.28 4.79
N GLN A 444 21.92 -14.55 3.92
CA GLN A 444 23.29 -14.83 3.45
C GLN A 444 24.30 -13.78 3.93
N GLY A 445 23.86 -12.86 4.78
CA GLY A 445 24.66 -11.77 5.33
C GLY A 445 24.63 -10.50 4.49
N GLY A 446 23.79 -10.45 3.45
CA GLY A 446 23.39 -9.23 2.76
C GLY A 446 22.18 -8.58 3.45
N PHE A 447 22.01 -7.29 3.23
CA PHE A 447 20.95 -6.48 3.82
C PHE A 447 19.97 -6.06 2.73
N THR A 448 18.68 -6.16 3.01
CA THR A 448 17.64 -5.78 2.06
C THR A 448 17.19 -4.34 2.26
N GLY A 449 17.30 -3.81 3.48
CA GLY A 449 16.92 -2.43 3.77
C GLY A 449 16.75 -2.15 5.27
N GLN A 450 16.42 -0.90 5.60
CA GLN A 450 15.99 -0.46 6.92
C GLN A 450 14.73 0.37 6.76
N ALA A 451 13.79 0.21 7.68
CA ALA A 451 12.51 0.90 7.62
C ALA A 451 12.23 1.68 8.89
N ILE A 452 11.57 2.82 8.75
CA ILE A 452 11.19 3.74 9.83
C ILE A 452 9.91 3.25 10.52
N PRO A 453 9.80 3.38 11.87
CA PRO A 453 8.60 2.98 12.59
C PRO A 453 7.33 3.69 12.09
N PRO A 454 6.23 2.97 11.80
CA PRO A 454 5.09 3.53 11.06
C PRO A 454 3.99 4.11 11.95
N VAL A 455 4.32 4.94 12.96
CA VAL A 455 3.38 5.34 14.05
C VAL A 455 2.00 5.77 13.55
N ARG A 456 1.95 6.74 12.62
CA ARG A 456 0.68 7.31 12.15
C ARG A 456 -0.13 6.33 11.30
N VAL A 457 0.54 5.55 10.44
CA VAL A 457 -0.12 4.53 9.60
C VAL A 457 -0.66 3.38 10.46
N LYS A 458 0.14 2.93 11.44
CA LYS A 458 -0.25 1.93 12.43
C LYS A 458 -1.51 2.36 13.18
N GLU A 459 -1.57 3.59 13.68
CA GLU A 459 -2.74 4.10 14.40
C GLU A 459 -4.00 4.18 13.53
N VAL A 460 -3.86 4.55 12.24
CA VAL A 460 -5.00 4.53 11.30
C VAL A 460 -5.50 3.09 11.09
N CYS A 461 -4.58 2.14 10.87
CA CYS A 461 -4.91 0.74 10.67
C CYS A 461 -5.60 0.15 11.90
N GLU A 462 -4.98 0.24 13.07
CA GLU A 462 -5.52 -0.34 14.32
C GLU A 462 -6.86 0.30 14.72
N SER A 463 -7.15 1.54 14.29
CA SER A 463 -8.45 2.17 14.53
C SER A 463 -9.64 1.44 13.88
N LEU A 464 -9.39 0.53 12.94
CA LEU A 464 -10.41 -0.31 12.30
C LEU A 464 -10.79 -1.52 13.14
N ASN A 465 -9.92 -1.96 14.05
CA ASN A 465 -10.23 -3.08 14.93
C ASN A 465 -11.42 -2.72 15.83
N VAL A 466 -12.30 -3.70 16.03
CA VAL A 466 -13.40 -3.62 17.00
C VAL A 466 -12.91 -4.27 18.27
N GLU A 467 -12.94 -3.53 19.37
CA GLU A 467 -12.66 -4.04 20.71
C GLU A 467 -13.91 -4.67 21.31
N ASP A 468 -13.71 -5.68 22.15
CA ASP A 468 -14.76 -6.32 22.94
C ASP A 468 -15.49 -5.28 23.82
N ASN A 469 -16.82 -5.29 23.82
CA ASN A 469 -17.57 -4.31 24.57
C ASN A 469 -17.73 -4.75 26.03
N PRO A 470 -17.17 -4.00 27.00
CA PRO A 470 -17.21 -4.39 28.41
C PRO A 470 -18.64 -4.45 28.99
N ASP A 471 -19.61 -3.82 28.32
CA ASP A 471 -21.03 -3.86 28.71
C ASP A 471 -21.75 -5.16 28.27
N THR A 472 -21.11 -5.98 27.44
CA THR A 472 -21.63 -7.25 26.90
C THR A 472 -20.70 -8.45 27.15
N PRO A 473 -20.24 -8.71 28.39
CA PRO A 473 -19.16 -9.66 28.72
C PRO A 473 -19.44 -11.15 28.44
N GLY A 474 -20.59 -11.48 27.85
CA GLY A 474 -20.95 -12.82 27.40
C GLY A 474 -20.84 -13.03 25.89
N TYR A 475 -20.48 -11.99 25.14
CA TYR A 475 -20.30 -12.01 23.69
C TYR A 475 -18.94 -11.40 23.41
N ASP A 476 -18.09 -12.11 22.69
CA ASP A 476 -16.83 -11.55 22.19
C ASP A 476 -17.15 -10.79 20.90
N GLU A 477 -17.10 -9.46 20.95
CA GLU A 477 -17.32 -8.62 19.78
C GLU A 477 -16.02 -8.23 19.06
N THR A 478 -14.88 -8.81 19.47
CA THR A 478 -13.58 -8.49 18.90
C THR A 478 -13.57 -8.80 17.40
N GLN A 479 -13.18 -7.82 16.58
CA GLN A 479 -12.95 -8.02 15.16
C GLN A 479 -11.64 -7.39 14.75
N ILE A 480 -10.70 -8.22 14.32
CA ILE A 480 -9.47 -7.76 13.71
C ILE A 480 -9.78 -7.35 12.27
N ARG A 481 -9.51 -6.09 11.95
CA ARG A 481 -9.68 -5.47 10.62
C ARG A 481 -8.36 -4.90 10.08
N CYS A 482 -7.29 -5.04 10.86
CA CYS A 482 -5.96 -4.54 10.56
C CYS A 482 -4.91 -5.63 10.79
N CYS A 483 -4.10 -5.88 9.77
CA CYS A 483 -2.86 -6.67 9.86
C CYS A 483 -1.67 -5.76 9.60
N ILE A 484 -0.58 -5.91 10.37
CA ILE A 484 0.67 -5.19 10.14
C ILE A 484 1.83 -6.19 10.13
N GLU A 485 2.42 -6.36 8.96
CA GLU A 485 3.61 -7.19 8.72
C GLU A 485 4.86 -6.34 8.58
N SER A 486 6.01 -7.01 8.72
CA SER A 486 7.33 -6.41 8.52
C SER A 486 7.65 -6.26 7.04
N ILE A 487 7.95 -5.04 6.61
CA ILE A 487 8.52 -4.79 5.29
C ILE A 487 9.94 -5.34 5.15
N CYS A 488 10.66 -5.48 6.27
CA CYS A 488 11.99 -6.08 6.30
C CYS A 488 11.99 -7.62 6.15
N SER A 489 10.82 -8.25 5.90
CA SER A 489 10.73 -9.67 5.59
C SER A 489 11.14 -9.94 4.13
N THR A 490 11.85 -11.04 3.90
CA THR A 490 12.13 -11.54 2.54
C THR A 490 10.98 -12.36 1.96
N ASP A 491 9.94 -12.62 2.76
CA ASP A 491 8.76 -13.35 2.35
C ASP A 491 7.50 -12.64 2.83
N PHE A 492 6.67 -12.19 1.87
CA PHE A 492 5.39 -11.55 2.14
C PHE A 492 4.20 -12.52 2.05
N SER A 493 4.44 -13.83 1.93
CA SER A 493 3.37 -14.83 1.98
C SER A 493 2.50 -14.73 3.25
N PRO A 494 3.04 -14.43 4.46
CA PRO A 494 2.20 -14.24 5.64
C PRO A 494 1.34 -12.97 5.56
N ALA A 495 1.83 -11.91 4.92
CA ALA A 495 1.05 -10.70 4.68
C ALA A 495 -0.16 -10.98 3.80
N ILE A 496 0.03 -11.77 2.75
CA ILE A 496 -1.04 -12.21 1.86
C ILE A 496 -2.01 -13.14 2.59
N ASP A 497 -1.50 -14.06 3.41
CA ASP A 497 -2.35 -14.91 4.27
C ASP A 497 -3.23 -14.07 5.19
N CYS A 498 -2.66 -13.04 5.80
CA CYS A 498 -3.38 -12.15 6.69
C CYS A 498 -4.48 -11.37 5.95
N LEU A 499 -4.15 -10.80 4.79
CA LEU A 499 -5.12 -10.12 3.93
C LEU A 499 -6.25 -11.05 3.49
N ALA A 500 -5.94 -12.26 3.00
CA ALA A 500 -6.94 -13.23 2.60
C ALA A 500 -7.83 -13.64 3.79
N GLY A 501 -7.23 -13.83 4.97
CA GLY A 501 -7.95 -14.10 6.21
C GLY A 501 -8.91 -12.98 6.59
N LEU A 502 -8.47 -11.72 6.53
CA LEU A 502 -9.30 -10.53 6.76
C LEU A 502 -10.48 -10.44 5.78
N LEU A 503 -10.25 -10.77 4.51
CA LEU A 503 -11.30 -10.81 3.49
C LEU A 503 -12.34 -11.88 3.82
N THR A 504 -11.92 -13.13 4.03
CA THR A 504 -12.81 -14.26 4.35
C THR A 504 -13.59 -14.05 5.64
N SER A 505 -12.97 -13.50 6.70
CA SER A 505 -13.66 -13.25 7.98
C SER A 505 -14.72 -12.15 7.89
N THR A 506 -14.65 -11.31 6.86
CA THR A 506 -15.54 -10.17 6.65
C THR A 506 -16.68 -10.48 5.69
N LEU A 507 -16.46 -11.41 4.75
CA LEU A 507 -17.44 -11.75 3.73
C LEU A 507 -18.64 -12.50 4.35
N PRO A 508 -19.88 -12.04 4.07
CA PRO A 508 -21.08 -12.69 4.60
C PRO A 508 -21.24 -14.11 4.01
N PRO A 509 -21.94 -15.02 4.72
CA PRO A 509 -22.25 -16.35 4.20
C PRO A 509 -23.03 -16.27 2.88
N VAL A 510 -22.68 -17.14 1.92
CA VAL A 510 -23.47 -17.35 0.70
C VAL A 510 -24.75 -18.09 1.09
N GLY A 511 -25.92 -17.45 0.85
CA GLY A 511 -27.24 -17.94 1.25
C GLY A 511 -28.25 -17.95 0.12
#